data_AF-M0IKT5-F1
#
_entry.id   AF-M0IKT5-F1
#
_cell.length_a   1.000
_cell.length_b   1.000
_cell.length_c   1.000
_cell.angle_alpha   90.00
_cell.angle_beta   90.00
_cell.angle_gamma   90.00
#
_symmetry.space_group_name_H-M   'P 1'
#
loop_
_entity.id
_entity.type
_entity.pdbx_description
1 polymer ?
#
loop_
_entity_poly.entity_id
_entity_poly.type
_entity_poly.pdbx_seq_one_letter_code
_entity_poly.pdbx_strand_id
1 'polypeptide(L)'
;MPNTAVRAMSDYVFGEARELLDEADVGLPALREAGLVGSDAHDILLRIKRHSPDGADDERYQRILEKEVSENIREGVVRGHTPTLNHLTGLSKNRSGLEGYRTIEELESLWRDYPAFALYVYAPTPPEGPVGVGKSDFAYFLGAEIGRRVYPDPSIASNATEDEFQTFQKWSEVEHWLKTTNGRKLFILDEAAQVLQFADMNEGKVLSKLLKLIRKYEGNIILIGHTGRDVPRDVRRQLLVCRKDSKKKATVGTGLKEENEEIRVADVCMRLDGIPRTNVEWDTMDTADFEFDVEDGEDVVGDEADEAPMCEAETNAGNPCPADAEYPPDASRYCYNHRHLVDED
;
A
#
# COMPACT_ATOMS: atom_id res chain seq x y z
N MET A 1 -15.50 -22.52 6.88
CA MET A 1 -15.88 -21.43 5.95
C MET A 1 -14.69 -21.21 5.03
N PRO A 2 -14.82 -21.26 3.69
CA PRO A 2 -13.67 -21.05 2.83
C PRO A 2 -13.18 -19.61 3.02
N ASN A 3 -11.88 -19.49 3.29
CA ASN A 3 -11.18 -18.25 3.58
C ASN A 3 -11.44 -17.24 2.47
N THR A 4 -11.88 -16.02 2.79
CA THR A 4 -12.28 -14.99 1.82
C THR A 4 -11.14 -14.68 0.83
N ALA A 5 -9.90 -14.81 1.28
CA ALA A 5 -8.68 -14.73 0.47
C ALA A 5 -8.58 -15.82 -0.61
N VAL A 6 -8.99 -17.06 -0.32
CA VAL A 6 -8.97 -18.18 -1.29
C VAL A 6 -9.99 -17.95 -2.40
N ARG A 7 -11.12 -17.30 -2.08
CA ARG A 7 -12.17 -16.97 -3.06
C ARG A 7 -11.73 -15.82 -3.97
N ALA A 8 -11.14 -14.77 -3.41
CA ALA A 8 -10.56 -13.67 -4.19
C ALA A 8 -9.39 -14.11 -5.08
N MET A 9 -8.52 -15.00 -4.59
CA MET A 9 -7.43 -15.59 -5.37
C MET A 9 -7.95 -16.47 -6.50
N SER A 10 -9.02 -17.25 -6.26
CA SER A 10 -9.70 -18.00 -7.31
C SER A 10 -10.26 -17.06 -8.37
N ASP A 11 -11.00 -16.02 -8.01
CA ASP A 11 -11.66 -15.16 -9.00
C ASP A 11 -10.64 -14.36 -9.85
N TYR A 12 -9.50 -13.94 -9.26
CA TYR A 12 -8.42 -13.24 -9.97
C TYR A 12 -7.60 -14.14 -10.89
N VAL A 13 -7.15 -15.31 -10.40
CA VAL A 13 -6.39 -16.28 -11.22
C VAL A 13 -7.24 -16.81 -12.37
N PHE A 14 -8.56 -16.93 -12.17
CA PHE A 14 -9.48 -17.30 -13.23
C PHE A 14 -9.68 -16.17 -14.26
N GLY A 15 -9.70 -14.91 -13.84
CA GLY A 15 -9.73 -13.76 -14.75
C GLY A 15 -8.50 -13.73 -15.66
N GLU A 16 -7.31 -13.88 -15.09
CA GLU A 16 -6.04 -13.85 -15.82
C GLU A 16 -5.84 -15.11 -16.69
N ALA A 17 -6.23 -16.29 -16.21
CA ALA A 17 -6.21 -17.52 -17.02
C ALA A 17 -7.18 -17.44 -18.20
N ARG A 18 -8.34 -16.78 -18.02
CA ARG A 18 -9.31 -16.53 -19.09
C ARG A 18 -8.78 -15.54 -20.13
N GLU A 19 -8.15 -14.47 -19.68
CA GLU A 19 -7.49 -13.49 -20.56
C GLU A 19 -6.32 -14.12 -21.34
N LEU A 20 -5.54 -15.02 -20.72
CA LEU A 20 -4.48 -15.80 -21.39
C LEU A 20 -5.02 -16.80 -22.42
N LEU A 21 -6.23 -17.32 -22.22
CA LEU A 21 -6.91 -18.22 -23.17
C LEU A 21 -7.52 -17.44 -24.35
N ASP A 22 -7.97 -16.21 -24.10
CA ASP A 22 -8.55 -15.31 -25.11
C ASP A 22 -7.47 -14.60 -25.95
N GLU A 23 -6.31 -14.24 -25.38
CA GLU A 23 -5.28 -13.44 -26.04
C GLU A 23 -4.12 -14.23 -26.67
N ALA A 24 -3.87 -15.47 -26.25
CA ALA A 24 -2.66 -16.20 -26.65
C ALA A 24 -2.95 -17.56 -27.29
N ASP A 25 -2.22 -17.83 -28.36
CA ASP A 25 -2.00 -19.14 -29.00
C ASP A 25 -1.21 -20.07 -28.06
N VAL A 26 -1.67 -20.21 -26.80
CA VAL A 26 -1.09 -21.13 -25.81
C VAL A 26 -1.47 -22.53 -26.28
N GLY A 27 -0.53 -23.20 -26.93
CA GLY A 27 -0.76 -24.53 -27.48
C GLY A 27 -1.23 -25.52 -26.41
N LEU A 28 -2.25 -26.33 -26.73
CA LEU A 28 -2.73 -27.46 -25.91
C LEU A 28 -1.62 -28.30 -25.23
N PRO A 29 -0.47 -28.57 -25.88
CA PRO A 29 0.63 -29.28 -25.22
C PRO A 29 1.15 -28.56 -23.97
N ALA A 30 1.23 -27.23 -23.99
CA ALA A 30 1.72 -26.42 -22.87
C ALA A 30 0.73 -26.43 -21.69
N LEU A 31 -0.58 -26.40 -21.98
CA LEU A 31 -1.63 -26.49 -20.96
C LEU A 31 -1.67 -27.88 -20.30
N ARG A 32 -1.38 -28.93 -21.06
CA ARG A 32 -1.24 -30.30 -20.53
C ARG A 32 0.01 -30.44 -19.66
N GLU A 33 1.15 -29.92 -20.10
CA GLU A 33 2.40 -29.94 -19.32
C GLU A 33 2.27 -29.16 -18.01
N ALA A 34 1.52 -28.06 -18.02
CA ALA A 34 1.20 -27.29 -16.81
C ALA A 34 0.17 -27.99 -15.89
N GLY A 35 -0.41 -29.12 -16.30
CA GLY A 35 -1.43 -29.85 -15.54
C GLY A 35 -2.79 -29.16 -15.48
N LEU A 36 -3.07 -28.24 -16.41
CA LEU A 36 -4.32 -27.48 -16.47
C LEU A 36 -5.40 -28.13 -17.33
N VAL A 37 -4.97 -29.04 -18.20
CA VAL A 37 -5.86 -29.87 -19.00
C VAL A 37 -5.48 -31.33 -18.76
N GLY A 38 -6.44 -32.11 -18.26
CA GLY A 38 -6.27 -33.55 -18.09
C GLY A 38 -5.99 -34.25 -19.42
N SER A 39 -5.37 -35.44 -19.37
CA SER A 39 -5.01 -36.16 -20.61
C SER A 39 -6.23 -36.49 -21.47
N ASP A 40 -7.37 -36.81 -20.86
CA ASP A 40 -8.62 -37.12 -21.58
C ASP A 40 -9.20 -35.88 -22.27
N ALA A 41 -9.20 -34.74 -21.58
CA ALA A 41 -9.66 -33.47 -22.12
C ALA A 41 -8.76 -32.97 -23.25
N HIS A 42 -7.44 -33.11 -23.10
CA HIS A 42 -6.47 -32.74 -24.13
C HIS A 42 -6.72 -33.48 -25.45
N ASP A 43 -7.00 -34.79 -25.39
CA ASP A 43 -7.25 -35.60 -26.58
C ASP A 43 -8.60 -35.24 -27.24
N ILE A 44 -9.60 -34.87 -26.45
CA ILE A 44 -10.89 -34.36 -26.95
C ILE A 44 -10.69 -33.02 -27.66
N LEU A 45 -9.96 -32.08 -27.05
CA LEU A 45 -9.67 -30.76 -27.60
C LEU A 45 -8.86 -30.86 -28.89
N LEU A 46 -7.87 -31.76 -28.97
CA LEU A 46 -7.11 -32.03 -30.19
C LEU A 46 -7.98 -32.58 -31.33
N ARG A 47 -8.95 -33.45 -31.02
CA ARG A 47 -9.89 -33.96 -32.02
C ARG A 47 -10.80 -32.86 -32.55
N ILE A 48 -11.32 -32.00 -31.67
CA ILE A 48 -12.16 -30.85 -32.08
C ILE A 48 -11.35 -29.90 -32.97
N LYS A 49 -10.13 -29.53 -32.54
CA LYS A 49 -9.23 -28.64 -33.32
C LYS A 49 -8.88 -29.20 -34.70
N ARG A 50 -8.82 -30.52 -34.87
CA ARG A 50 -8.54 -31.18 -36.17
C ARG A 50 -9.75 -31.31 -37.09
N HIS A 51 -10.97 -31.33 -36.54
CA HIS A 51 -12.20 -31.62 -37.28
C HIS A 51 -13.12 -30.41 -37.46
N SER A 52 -12.85 -29.30 -36.78
CA SER A 52 -13.60 -28.04 -36.95
C SER A 52 -12.94 -27.12 -37.97
N PRO A 53 -13.71 -26.49 -38.90
CA PRO A 53 -13.19 -25.47 -39.82
C PRO A 53 -12.56 -24.27 -39.10
N ASP A 54 -13.10 -23.95 -37.93
CA ASP A 54 -12.72 -22.78 -37.11
C ASP A 54 -11.73 -23.15 -36.00
N GLY A 55 -11.28 -24.42 -35.93
CA GLY A 55 -10.18 -24.86 -35.10
C GLY A 55 -10.35 -24.57 -33.60
N ALA A 56 -9.56 -23.64 -33.08
CA ALA A 56 -9.58 -23.21 -31.68
C ALA A 56 -10.75 -22.25 -31.36
N ASP A 57 -11.40 -21.69 -32.38
CA ASP A 57 -12.52 -20.76 -32.20
C ASP A 57 -13.88 -21.48 -32.12
N ASP A 58 -13.90 -22.82 -32.18
CA ASP A 58 -15.11 -23.61 -32.01
C ASP A 58 -15.67 -23.44 -30.58
N GLU A 59 -16.93 -23.04 -30.45
CA GLU A 59 -17.56 -22.81 -29.14
C GLU A 59 -17.48 -24.03 -28.20
N ARG A 60 -17.46 -25.26 -28.75
CA ARG A 60 -17.33 -26.49 -27.95
C ARG A 60 -15.90 -26.68 -27.46
N TYR A 61 -14.92 -26.28 -28.28
CA TYR A 61 -13.51 -26.27 -27.90
C TYR A 61 -13.30 -25.33 -26.72
N GLN A 62 -13.76 -24.08 -26.85
CA GLN A 62 -13.62 -23.06 -25.82
C GLN A 62 -14.31 -23.46 -24.52
N ARG A 63 -15.54 -23.97 -24.59
CA ARG A 63 -16.28 -24.40 -23.40
C ARG A 63 -15.63 -25.55 -22.63
N ILE A 64 -15.06 -26.52 -23.35
CA ILE A 64 -14.37 -27.66 -22.72
C ILE A 64 -13.06 -27.18 -22.09
N LEU A 65 -12.33 -26.32 -22.80
CA LEU A 65 -11.07 -25.76 -22.34
C LEU A 65 -11.25 -24.90 -21.08
N GLU A 66 -12.18 -23.95 -21.10
CA GLU A 66 -12.51 -23.09 -19.95
C GLU A 66 -12.87 -23.91 -18.71
N LYS A 67 -13.69 -24.96 -18.89
CA LYS A 67 -14.14 -25.82 -17.79
C LYS A 67 -12.98 -26.58 -17.16
N GLU A 68 -12.13 -27.21 -17.96
CA GLU A 68 -11.02 -28.04 -17.48
C GLU A 68 -9.94 -27.20 -16.79
N VAL A 69 -9.59 -26.06 -17.37
CA VAL A 69 -8.63 -25.11 -16.77
C VAL A 69 -9.16 -24.60 -15.44
N SER A 70 -10.45 -24.23 -15.40
CA SER A 70 -11.13 -23.79 -14.18
C SER A 70 -11.12 -24.83 -13.05
N GLU A 71 -11.46 -26.08 -13.37
CA GLU A 71 -11.52 -27.16 -12.39
C GLU A 71 -10.13 -27.46 -11.81
N ASN A 72 -9.10 -27.52 -12.66
CA ASN A 72 -7.73 -27.83 -12.25
C ASN A 72 -7.06 -26.68 -11.48
N ILE A 73 -7.34 -25.40 -11.83
CA ILE A 73 -6.87 -24.25 -11.05
C ILE A 73 -7.48 -24.27 -9.65
N ARG A 74 -8.79 -24.49 -9.54
CA ARG A 74 -9.47 -24.55 -8.24
C ARG A 74 -8.90 -25.67 -7.36
N GLU A 75 -8.66 -26.83 -7.95
CA GLU A 75 -8.06 -27.96 -7.25
C GLU A 75 -6.62 -27.66 -6.80
N GLY A 76 -5.82 -27.01 -7.65
CA GLY A 76 -4.46 -26.59 -7.33
C GLY A 76 -4.39 -25.57 -6.18
N VAL A 77 -5.30 -24.59 -6.17
CA VAL A 77 -5.46 -23.61 -5.09
C VAL A 77 -5.88 -24.28 -3.78
N VAL A 78 -6.90 -25.14 -3.82
CA VAL A 78 -7.44 -25.80 -2.62
C VAL A 78 -6.41 -26.75 -2.00
N ARG A 79 -5.58 -27.40 -2.80
CA ARG A 79 -4.58 -28.37 -2.33
C ARG A 79 -3.20 -27.76 -2.10
N GLY A 80 -3.01 -26.46 -2.34
CA GLY A 80 -1.71 -25.80 -2.19
C GLY A 80 -0.63 -26.37 -3.12
N HIS A 81 -1.01 -26.88 -4.31
CA HIS A 81 -0.08 -27.44 -5.28
C HIS A 81 0.70 -26.32 -6.00
N THR A 82 1.72 -25.82 -5.32
CA THR A 82 2.63 -24.78 -5.79
C THR A 82 3.26 -25.06 -7.17
N PRO A 83 3.59 -26.30 -7.57
CA PRO A 83 4.15 -26.56 -8.90
C PRO A 83 3.20 -26.23 -10.06
N THR A 84 1.91 -26.57 -9.95
CA THR A 84 0.88 -26.26 -10.95
C THR A 84 0.67 -24.75 -11.07
N LEU A 85 0.64 -24.06 -9.92
CA LEU A 85 0.56 -22.60 -9.87
C LEU A 85 1.81 -21.94 -10.47
N ASN A 86 3.00 -22.44 -10.14
CA ASN A 86 4.27 -21.95 -10.68
C ASN A 86 4.37 -22.19 -12.20
N HIS A 87 3.82 -23.27 -12.73
CA HIS A 87 3.85 -23.55 -14.17
C HIS A 87 2.88 -22.66 -14.95
N LEU A 88 1.72 -22.34 -14.37
CA LEU A 88 0.77 -21.33 -14.88
C LEU A 88 1.44 -19.96 -14.98
N THR A 89 2.20 -19.60 -13.95
CA THR A 89 2.98 -18.35 -13.90
C THR A 89 4.18 -18.36 -14.87
N GLY A 90 4.65 -19.53 -15.28
CA GLY A 90 5.71 -19.68 -16.29
C GLY A 90 5.23 -19.53 -17.73
N LEU A 91 3.95 -19.81 -18.00
CA LEU A 91 3.31 -19.56 -19.29
C LEU A 91 2.98 -18.06 -19.48
N SER A 92 2.74 -17.34 -18.39
CA SER A 92 2.66 -15.87 -18.35
C SER A 92 4.05 -15.23 -18.26
N LYS A 93 4.80 -15.22 -19.37
CA LYS A 93 6.02 -14.40 -19.47
C LYS A 93 5.77 -12.88 -19.43
N ASN A 94 4.55 -12.44 -19.12
CA ASN A 94 4.22 -11.05 -18.80
C ASN A 94 4.06 -10.88 -17.28
N ARG A 95 5.18 -10.57 -16.62
CA ARG A 95 5.26 -10.25 -15.20
C ARG A 95 4.50 -8.95 -14.87
N SER A 96 3.32 -9.06 -14.22
CA SER A 96 2.70 -7.93 -13.51
C SER A 96 1.70 -8.33 -12.42
N GLY A 97 1.07 -9.53 -12.48
CA GLY A 97 -0.02 -9.91 -11.57
C GLY A 97 0.37 -10.28 -10.13
N LEU A 98 1.43 -11.07 -9.93
CA LEU A 98 1.82 -11.57 -8.60
C LEU A 98 2.55 -10.54 -7.72
N GLU A 99 3.28 -9.61 -8.35
CA GLU A 99 3.95 -8.52 -7.65
C GLU A 99 2.91 -7.56 -7.04
N GLY A 100 1.84 -7.27 -7.78
CA GLY A 100 0.71 -6.47 -7.30
C GLY A 100 -0.01 -7.09 -6.10
N TYR A 101 -0.17 -8.42 -6.06
CA TYR A 101 -0.81 -9.09 -4.93
C TYR A 101 0.00 -8.97 -3.63
N ARG A 102 1.31 -9.24 -3.69
CA ARG A 102 2.18 -9.08 -2.52
C ARG A 102 2.20 -7.63 -2.04
N THR A 103 2.24 -6.68 -2.98
CA THR A 103 2.13 -5.25 -2.67
C THR A 103 0.83 -4.93 -1.93
N ILE A 104 -0.31 -5.49 -2.34
CA ILE A 104 -1.58 -5.29 -1.65
C ILE A 104 -1.53 -5.86 -0.22
N GLU A 105 -1.03 -7.09 -0.04
CA GLU A 105 -0.92 -7.70 1.29
C GLU A 105 -0.01 -6.90 2.23
N GLU A 106 1.13 -6.43 1.72
CA GLU A 106 2.06 -5.58 2.49
C GLU A 106 1.41 -4.25 2.91
N LEU A 107 0.62 -3.63 2.02
CA LEU A 107 -0.10 -2.39 2.34
C LEU A 107 -1.29 -2.63 3.29
N GLU A 108 -1.98 -3.77 3.20
CA GLU A 108 -3.03 -4.14 4.16
C GLU A 108 -2.44 -4.39 5.55
N SER A 109 -1.24 -4.99 5.63
CA SER A 109 -0.47 -5.14 6.87
C SER A 109 -0.23 -3.78 7.51
N LEU A 110 0.23 -2.78 6.73
CA LEU A 110 0.47 -1.43 7.25
C LEU A 110 -0.74 -0.86 7.99
N TRP A 111 -1.94 -1.00 7.44
CA TRP A 111 -3.19 -0.51 8.05
C TRP A 111 -3.64 -1.31 9.28
N ARG A 112 -3.29 -2.59 9.38
CA ARG A 112 -3.63 -3.43 10.54
C ARG A 112 -2.65 -3.24 11.68
N ASP A 113 -1.36 -3.14 11.35
CA ASP A 113 -0.26 -3.08 12.30
C ASP A 113 -0.15 -1.69 12.93
N TYR A 114 -0.53 -0.64 12.19
CA TYR A 114 -0.56 0.74 12.68
C TYR A 114 -2.00 1.26 12.77
N PRO A 115 -2.60 1.32 13.97
CA PRO A 115 -3.95 1.88 14.14
C PRO A 115 -4.01 3.38 13.79
N ALA A 116 -2.89 4.07 13.92
CA ALA A 116 -2.68 5.45 13.48
C ALA A 116 -1.27 5.57 12.88
N PHE A 117 -1.16 5.87 11.59
CA PHE A 117 0.11 6.16 10.94
C PHE A 117 0.14 7.55 10.32
N ALA A 118 1.37 8.05 10.19
CA ALA A 118 1.67 9.25 9.45
C ALA A 118 2.73 8.93 8.41
N LEU A 119 2.37 9.04 7.13
CA LEU A 119 3.20 8.65 6.00
C LEU A 119 3.57 9.87 5.16
N TYR A 120 4.85 10.09 4.93
CA TYR A 120 5.34 11.09 3.98
C TYR A 120 5.72 10.45 2.66
N VAL A 121 5.02 10.81 1.58
CA VAL A 121 5.25 10.31 0.22
C VAL A 121 6.05 11.36 -0.56
N TYR A 122 7.20 10.98 -1.10
CA TYR A 122 8.08 11.88 -1.84
C TYR A 122 8.73 11.20 -3.05
N ALA A 123 9.34 11.99 -3.94
CA ALA A 123 10.00 11.50 -5.14
C ALA A 123 11.52 11.79 -5.13
N PRO A 124 12.30 11.09 -5.97
CA PRO A 124 13.71 11.43 -6.20
C PRO A 124 13.89 12.88 -6.70
N THR A 125 15.02 13.49 -6.37
CA THR A 125 15.41 14.79 -6.91
C THR A 125 15.64 14.71 -8.44
N PRO A 126 15.43 15.80 -9.22
CA PRO A 126 15.77 15.83 -10.64
C PRO A 126 17.19 15.33 -10.94
N PRO A 127 17.45 14.68 -12.09
CA PRO A 127 16.65 14.68 -13.33
C PRO A 127 15.53 13.63 -13.41
N GLU A 128 15.41 12.74 -12.42
CA GLU A 128 14.45 11.62 -12.42
C GLU A 128 13.01 12.07 -12.09
N GLY A 129 12.86 13.30 -11.57
CA GLY A 129 11.64 14.12 -11.64
C GLY A 129 10.76 14.06 -10.38
N PRO A 130 10.53 15.20 -9.68
CA PRO A 130 9.61 15.25 -8.52
C PRO A 130 8.14 15.09 -8.91
N VAL A 131 7.83 15.19 -10.20
CA VAL A 131 6.48 15.20 -10.78
C VAL A 131 6.26 13.97 -11.65
N GLY A 132 5.03 13.45 -11.68
CA GLY A 132 4.64 12.35 -12.58
C GLY A 132 5.01 10.93 -12.15
N VAL A 133 5.69 10.74 -11.01
CA VAL A 133 6.00 9.41 -10.45
C VAL A 133 4.80 8.72 -9.78
N GLY A 134 3.65 9.40 -9.67
CA GLY A 134 2.42 8.84 -9.10
C GLY A 134 2.36 8.89 -7.57
N LYS A 135 2.75 10.01 -6.96
CA LYS A 135 2.67 10.21 -5.50
C LYS A 135 1.22 10.27 -5.02
N SER A 136 0.42 11.17 -5.58
CA SER A 136 -1.00 11.33 -5.24
C SER A 136 -1.81 10.08 -5.64
N ASP A 137 -1.53 9.50 -6.80
CA ASP A 137 -2.11 8.21 -7.23
C ASP A 137 -1.86 7.09 -6.18
N PHE A 138 -0.63 6.97 -5.68
CA PHE A 138 -0.29 6.03 -4.62
C PHE A 138 -0.98 6.37 -3.28
N ALA A 139 -1.05 7.64 -2.92
CA ALA A 139 -1.71 8.09 -1.69
C ALA A 139 -3.20 7.74 -1.69
N TYR A 140 -3.91 8.00 -2.79
CA TYR A 140 -5.31 7.61 -2.94
C TYR A 140 -5.49 6.09 -3.00
N PHE A 141 -4.60 5.36 -3.68
CA PHE A 141 -4.66 3.90 -3.69
C PHE A 141 -4.48 3.30 -2.29
N LEU A 142 -3.42 3.71 -1.56
CA LEU A 142 -3.18 3.27 -0.19
C LEU A 142 -4.31 3.71 0.75
N GLY A 143 -4.77 4.94 0.57
CA GLY A 143 -5.72 5.57 1.45
C GLY A 143 -7.13 5.03 1.31
N ALA A 144 -7.68 5.21 0.11
CA ALA A 144 -9.06 4.91 -0.19
C ALA A 144 -9.29 3.44 -0.50
N GLU A 145 -8.43 2.80 -1.29
CA GLU A 145 -8.69 1.42 -1.70
C GLU A 145 -8.20 0.41 -0.67
N ILE A 146 -6.93 0.51 -0.24
CA ILE A 146 -6.41 -0.41 0.77
C ILE A 146 -7.08 -0.15 2.13
N GLY A 147 -7.29 1.12 2.51
CA GLY A 147 -8.00 1.47 3.74
C GLY A 147 -9.41 0.86 3.82
N ARG A 148 -10.20 0.96 2.73
CA ARG A 148 -11.56 0.36 2.64
C ARG A 148 -11.55 -1.17 2.64
N ARG A 149 -10.44 -1.82 2.27
CA ARG A 149 -10.29 -3.29 2.36
C ARG A 149 -10.06 -3.77 3.79
N VAL A 150 -9.34 -2.98 4.59
CA VAL A 150 -9.01 -3.34 5.97
C VAL A 150 -10.11 -2.90 6.93
N TYR A 151 -10.62 -1.69 6.77
CA TYR A 151 -11.66 -1.13 7.62
C TYR A 151 -12.94 -0.90 6.83
N PRO A 152 -14.10 -1.37 7.32
CA PRO A 152 -15.37 -1.08 6.69
C PRO A 152 -15.68 0.41 6.90
N ASP A 153 -15.68 1.17 5.80
CA ASP A 153 -16.09 2.58 5.74
C ASP A 153 -15.21 3.57 6.54
N PRO A 154 -13.90 3.71 6.21
CA PRO A 154 -13.08 4.77 6.76
C PRO A 154 -13.58 6.14 6.28
N SER A 155 -13.62 7.11 7.18
CA SER A 155 -13.87 8.50 6.81
C SER A 155 -12.59 9.09 6.20
N ILE A 156 -12.66 9.46 4.92
CA ILE A 156 -11.52 9.98 4.17
C ILE A 156 -11.78 11.44 3.82
N ALA A 157 -10.76 12.26 4.02
CA ALA A 157 -10.75 13.67 3.68
C ALA A 157 -9.43 14.05 3.01
N SER A 158 -9.44 15.12 2.22
CA SER A 158 -8.26 15.66 1.55
C SER A 158 -8.29 17.19 1.51
N ASN A 159 -7.21 17.83 1.04
CA ASN A 159 -7.22 19.25 0.68
C ASN A 159 -7.43 19.49 -0.83
N ALA A 160 -7.62 18.42 -1.62
CA ALA A 160 -7.95 18.54 -3.03
C ALA A 160 -9.45 18.85 -3.18
N THR A 161 -9.77 19.70 -4.14
CA THR A 161 -11.13 20.15 -4.45
C THR A 161 -11.81 19.30 -5.52
N GLU A 162 -11.02 18.61 -6.35
CA GLU A 162 -11.51 17.80 -7.48
C GLU A 162 -11.42 16.28 -7.24
N ASP A 163 -11.55 15.82 -5.99
CA ASP A 163 -11.69 14.39 -5.66
C ASP A 163 -13.08 14.04 -5.10
N GLU A 164 -13.30 12.75 -4.76
CA GLU A 164 -14.58 12.26 -4.23
C GLU A 164 -14.75 12.44 -2.70
N PHE A 165 -13.74 12.97 -2.01
CA PHE A 165 -13.66 12.99 -0.55
C PHE A 165 -14.12 14.32 0.05
N GLN A 166 -14.20 14.34 1.38
CA GLN A 166 -14.47 15.58 2.08
C GLN A 166 -13.25 16.51 2.00
N THR A 167 -13.43 17.69 1.41
CA THR A 167 -12.35 18.69 1.30
C THR A 167 -12.23 19.54 2.57
N PHE A 168 -11.02 19.70 3.07
CA PHE A 168 -10.65 20.65 4.11
C PHE A 168 -9.47 21.49 3.65
N GLN A 169 -9.60 22.82 3.73
CA GLN A 169 -8.54 23.76 3.35
C GLN A 169 -7.91 24.41 4.57
N LYS A 170 -8.47 24.20 5.76
CA LYS A 170 -7.98 24.81 7.00
C LYS A 170 -7.73 23.79 8.08
N TRP A 171 -6.76 24.11 8.94
CA TRP A 171 -6.42 23.32 10.11
C TRP A 171 -7.60 23.09 11.06
N SER A 172 -8.31 24.16 11.40
CA SER A 172 -9.45 24.11 12.33
C SER A 172 -10.55 23.15 11.87
N GLU A 173 -10.74 22.99 10.57
CA GLU A 173 -11.71 22.07 9.96
C GLU A 173 -11.28 20.61 10.16
N VAL A 174 -10.00 20.30 9.88
CA VAL A 174 -9.43 18.96 10.09
C VAL A 174 -9.51 18.57 11.56
N GLU A 175 -9.15 19.49 12.47
CA GLU A 175 -9.20 19.25 13.91
C GLU A 175 -10.64 18.98 14.39
N HIS A 176 -11.60 19.79 13.94
CA HIS A 176 -13.00 19.59 14.26
C HIS A 176 -13.52 18.25 13.75
N TRP A 177 -13.17 17.88 12.52
CA TRP A 177 -13.53 16.62 11.91
C TRP A 177 -12.96 15.41 12.64
N LEU A 178 -11.68 15.47 13.04
CA LEU A 178 -11.03 14.42 13.84
C LEU A 178 -11.76 14.20 15.18
N LYS A 179 -12.21 15.28 15.83
CA LYS A 179 -12.91 15.26 17.13
C LYS A 179 -14.35 14.75 17.06
N THR A 180 -15.04 15.03 15.96
CA THR A 180 -16.50 14.80 15.84
C THR A 180 -16.86 13.53 15.08
N THR A 181 -15.96 13.05 14.22
CA THR A 181 -16.20 11.86 13.41
C THR A 181 -15.81 10.61 14.20
N ASN A 182 -16.63 9.56 14.13
CA ASN A 182 -16.32 8.28 14.77
C ASN A 182 -15.69 7.31 13.75
N GLY A 183 -14.95 6.31 14.25
CA GLY A 183 -14.31 5.31 13.40
C GLY A 183 -12.96 5.74 12.84
N ARG A 184 -12.43 4.93 11.91
CA ARG A 184 -11.12 5.15 11.28
C ARG A 184 -11.18 6.34 10.34
N LYS A 185 -10.16 7.19 10.43
CA LYS A 185 -10.04 8.42 9.66
C LYS A 185 -8.77 8.41 8.85
N LEU A 186 -8.80 9.04 7.68
CA LEU A 186 -7.63 9.32 6.88
C LEU A 186 -7.71 10.73 6.34
N PHE A 187 -6.67 11.51 6.58
CA PHE A 187 -6.48 12.79 5.91
C PHE A 187 -5.34 12.69 4.89
N ILE A 188 -5.59 13.10 3.65
CA ILE A 188 -4.59 13.17 2.58
C ILE A 188 -4.27 14.65 2.34
N LEU A 189 -3.05 15.06 2.66
CA LEU A 189 -2.57 16.41 2.41
C LEU A 189 -1.66 16.38 1.17
N ASP A 190 -2.21 16.75 0.02
CA ASP A 190 -1.44 16.97 -1.20
C ASP A 190 -0.67 18.30 -1.14
N GLU A 191 0.46 18.38 -1.83
CA GLU A 191 1.36 19.53 -1.83
C GLU A 191 1.80 19.97 -0.41
N ALA A 192 1.85 19.02 0.54
CA ALA A 192 2.29 19.23 1.90
C ALA A 192 3.66 19.90 1.98
N ALA A 193 4.55 19.69 1.01
CA ALA A 193 5.85 20.37 0.96
C ALA A 193 5.73 21.90 1.02
N GLN A 194 4.71 22.50 0.41
CA GLN A 194 4.49 23.94 0.48
C GLN A 194 4.20 24.35 1.93
N VAL A 195 3.29 23.62 2.56
CA VAL A 195 2.91 23.84 3.95
C VAL A 195 4.07 23.55 4.93
N LEU A 196 4.96 22.61 4.59
CA LEU A 196 6.10 22.20 5.41
C LEU A 196 7.36 23.07 5.23
N GLN A 197 7.53 23.70 4.06
CA GLN A 197 8.70 24.54 3.75
C GLN A 197 8.61 25.93 4.39
N PHE A 198 7.40 26.46 4.59
CA PHE A 198 7.18 27.71 5.32
C PHE A 198 7.33 27.54 6.84
N ALA A 199 7.56 26.31 7.31
CA ALA A 199 7.68 26.00 8.73
C ALA A 199 8.98 26.52 9.36
N ASP A 200 8.96 27.78 9.77
CA ASP A 200 9.88 28.31 10.78
C ASP A 200 9.72 27.52 12.12
N MET A 201 10.64 27.72 13.08
CA MET A 201 10.71 26.95 14.34
C MET A 201 9.40 26.81 15.15
N ASN A 202 8.42 27.69 14.94
CA ASN A 202 7.10 27.60 15.59
C ASN A 202 6.13 26.62 14.90
N GLU A 203 6.27 26.37 13.61
CA GLU A 203 5.32 25.57 12.81
C GLU A 203 5.69 24.08 12.77
N GLY A 204 6.96 23.71 12.99
CA GLY A 204 7.31 22.31 13.30
C GLY A 204 6.56 21.78 14.53
N LYS A 205 6.20 22.68 15.47
CA LYS A 205 5.29 22.35 16.59
C LYS A 205 3.86 22.13 16.11
N VAL A 206 3.38 22.91 15.13
CA VAL A 206 2.03 22.76 14.55
C VAL A 206 1.90 21.39 13.89
N LEU A 207 2.88 20.98 13.08
CA LEU A 207 2.84 19.66 12.48
C LEU A 207 2.98 18.54 13.53
N SER A 208 3.84 18.72 14.54
CA SER A 208 3.92 17.77 15.65
C SER A 208 2.60 17.70 16.44
N LYS A 209 1.89 18.82 16.63
CA LYS A 209 0.54 18.86 17.19
C LYS A 209 -0.45 18.10 16.30
N LEU A 210 -0.37 18.27 14.98
CA LEU A 210 -1.18 17.55 14.00
C LEU A 210 -0.99 16.03 14.13
N LEU A 211 0.26 15.56 14.12
CA LEU A 211 0.57 14.15 14.26
C LEU A 211 0.06 13.59 15.59
N LYS A 212 0.20 14.34 16.70
CA LYS A 212 -0.34 13.95 18.00
C LYS A 212 -1.87 13.86 18.00
N LEU A 213 -2.56 14.83 17.41
CA LEU A 213 -4.03 14.83 17.35
C LEU A 213 -4.56 13.69 16.49
N ILE A 214 -3.95 13.44 15.34
CA ILE A 214 -4.30 12.32 14.47
C ILE A 214 -4.14 10.99 15.21
N ARG A 215 -3.03 10.80 15.93
CA ARG A 215 -2.86 9.61 16.79
C ARG A 215 -3.92 9.51 17.89
N LYS A 216 -4.22 10.62 18.57
CA LYS A 216 -5.23 10.68 19.66
C LYS A 216 -6.64 10.28 19.20
N TYR A 217 -7.01 10.60 17.96
CA TYR A 217 -8.33 10.31 17.40
C TYR A 217 -8.34 9.12 16.43
N GLU A 218 -7.33 8.24 16.53
CA GLU A 218 -7.18 7.04 15.71
C GLU A 218 -7.27 7.31 14.19
N GLY A 219 -6.76 8.48 13.80
CA GLY A 219 -6.65 8.89 12.42
C GLY A 219 -5.33 8.46 11.80
N ASN A 220 -5.31 8.50 10.48
CA ASN A 220 -4.14 8.31 9.65
C ASN A 220 -3.92 9.58 8.83
N ILE A 221 -2.67 9.85 8.47
CA ILE A 221 -2.34 10.95 7.55
C ILE A 221 -1.34 10.52 6.51
N ILE A 222 -1.60 10.94 5.27
CA ILE A 222 -0.66 10.83 4.17
C ILE A 222 -0.31 12.26 3.75
N LEU A 223 0.96 12.61 3.89
CA LEU A 223 1.55 13.88 3.49
C LEU A 223 2.27 13.67 2.15
N ILE A 224 1.91 14.41 1.12
CA ILE A 224 2.55 14.31 -0.20
C ILE A 224 3.46 15.51 -0.39
N GLY A 225 4.75 15.29 -0.58
CA GLY A 225 5.71 16.35 -0.85
C GLY A 225 6.58 16.07 -2.06
N HIS A 226 7.42 17.04 -2.43
CA HIS A 226 8.24 16.94 -3.64
C HIS A 226 9.40 15.98 -3.46
N THR A 227 10.21 16.20 -2.42
CA THR A 227 11.49 15.56 -2.18
C THR A 227 11.64 15.19 -0.72
N GLY A 228 12.61 14.34 -0.39
CA GLY A 228 12.92 14.01 1.00
C GLY A 228 13.52 15.18 1.80
N ARG A 229 13.84 16.31 1.16
CA ARG A 229 14.43 17.48 1.83
C ARG A 229 13.40 18.41 2.44
N ASP A 230 12.15 18.34 1.98
CA ASP A 230 11.10 19.32 2.32
C ASP A 230 10.52 19.13 3.72
N VAL A 231 10.87 18.04 4.40
CA VAL A 231 10.39 17.76 5.77
C VAL A 231 11.44 18.18 6.80
N PRO A 232 11.08 18.96 7.84
CA PRO A 232 11.99 19.28 8.94
C PRO A 232 12.49 18.04 9.69
N ARG A 233 13.72 18.09 10.23
CA ARG A 233 14.38 16.93 10.86
C ARG A 233 13.59 16.34 12.03
N ASP A 234 12.98 17.19 12.85
CA ASP A 234 12.22 16.78 14.05
C ASP A 234 10.90 16.08 13.69
N VAL A 235 10.38 16.37 12.50
CA VAL A 235 9.18 15.76 11.94
C VAL A 235 9.50 14.40 11.35
N ARG A 236 10.63 14.25 10.65
CA ARG A 236 11.04 12.99 9.99
C ARG A 236 11.09 11.79 10.94
N ARG A 237 11.30 12.03 12.23
CA ARG A 237 11.35 10.98 13.27
C ARG A 237 9.99 10.42 13.63
N GLN A 238 8.92 11.17 13.34
CA GLN A 238 7.54 10.83 13.71
C GLN A 238 6.76 10.21 12.54
N LEU A 239 7.38 10.10 11.36
CA LEU A 239 6.76 9.70 10.11
C LEU A 239 7.37 8.41 9.56
N LEU A 240 6.51 7.56 9.00
CA LEU A 240 6.92 6.64 7.95
C LEU A 240 7.25 7.46 6.70
N VAL A 241 8.22 7.01 5.93
CA VAL A 241 8.62 7.65 4.67
C VAL A 241 8.45 6.66 3.53
N CYS A 242 7.80 7.12 2.47
CA CYS A 242 7.61 6.38 1.23
C CYS A 242 8.27 7.16 0.08
N ARG A 243 9.35 6.60 -0.46
CA ARG A 243 9.97 7.08 -1.69
C ARG A 243 9.27 6.44 -2.88
N LYS A 244 8.68 7.26 -3.75
CA LYS A 244 8.04 6.83 -4.99
C LYS A 244 9.05 6.83 -6.14
N ASP A 245 9.59 5.66 -6.45
CA ASP A 245 10.62 5.51 -7.50
C ASP A 245 10.02 5.54 -8.92
N SER A 246 8.77 5.12 -9.09
CA SER A 246 8.01 5.19 -10.34
C SER A 246 6.53 4.97 -10.07
N LYS A 247 5.65 5.09 -11.07
CA LYS A 247 4.20 4.78 -10.91
C LYS A 247 3.95 3.38 -10.33
N LYS A 248 4.82 2.41 -10.60
CA LYS A 248 4.66 1.00 -10.18
C LYS A 248 5.51 0.58 -8.98
N LYS A 249 6.48 1.40 -8.56
CA LYS A 249 7.44 1.03 -7.50
C LYS A 249 7.49 2.05 -6.38
N ALA A 250 7.68 1.58 -5.16
CA ALA A 250 7.91 2.45 -4.01
C ALA A 250 8.74 1.74 -2.94
N THR A 251 9.46 2.52 -2.15
CA THR A 251 10.25 2.05 -1.02
C THR A 251 9.73 2.71 0.25
N VAL A 252 9.26 1.93 1.23
CA VAL A 252 8.75 2.43 2.51
C VAL A 252 9.71 2.09 3.65
N GLY A 253 9.83 2.97 4.63
CA GLY A 253 10.66 2.76 5.80
C GLY A 253 10.60 3.91 6.79
N THR A 254 11.61 3.98 7.66
CA THR A 254 11.79 5.07 8.61
C THR A 254 13.11 5.78 8.38
N GLY A 255 13.13 7.07 8.71
CA GLY A 255 14.32 7.90 8.60
C GLY A 255 14.72 8.22 7.16
N LEU A 256 15.42 9.34 7.01
CA LEU A 256 15.96 9.79 5.73
C LEU A 256 17.47 9.95 5.88
N LYS A 257 18.22 9.38 4.95
CA LYS A 257 19.66 9.51 4.83
C LYS A 257 20.01 10.23 3.54
N GLU A 258 21.07 11.03 3.60
CA GLU A 258 21.63 11.69 2.42
C GLU A 258 22.81 10.87 1.91
N GLU A 259 22.71 10.37 0.68
CA GLU A 259 23.76 9.63 -0.01
C GLU A 259 23.95 10.24 -1.40
N ASN A 260 25.17 10.67 -1.74
CA ASN A 260 25.49 11.24 -3.06
C ASN A 260 24.51 12.35 -3.50
N GLU A 261 24.19 13.29 -2.60
CA GLU A 261 23.25 14.40 -2.84
C GLU A 261 21.77 13.97 -3.07
N GLU A 262 21.46 12.69 -2.82
CA GLU A 262 20.11 12.13 -2.92
C GLU A 262 19.58 11.76 -1.53
N ILE A 263 18.30 12.03 -1.28
CA ILE A 263 17.62 11.60 -0.06
C ILE A 263 16.99 10.22 -0.25
N ARG A 264 17.46 9.25 0.54
CA ARG A 264 16.97 7.87 0.54
C ARG A 264 16.35 7.50 1.88
N VAL A 265 15.45 6.54 1.85
CA VAL A 265 14.94 5.87 3.05
C VAL A 265 16.11 5.18 3.76
N ALA A 266 16.28 5.45 5.05
CA ALA A 266 17.39 4.90 5.83
C ALA A 266 17.12 3.44 6.21
N ASP A 267 16.03 3.19 6.92
CA ASP A 267 15.64 1.88 7.43
C ASP A 267 14.44 1.37 6.63
N VAL A 268 14.73 0.65 5.55
CA VAL A 268 13.71 0.14 4.63
C VAL A 268 12.94 -1.00 5.28
N CYS A 269 11.61 -0.84 5.43
CA CYS A 269 10.73 -1.90 5.93
C CYS A 269 9.97 -2.61 4.78
N MET A 270 9.75 -1.96 3.65
CA MET A 270 8.92 -2.47 2.56
C MET A 270 9.45 -2.04 1.19
N ARG A 271 9.38 -2.93 0.19
CA ARG A 271 9.69 -2.61 -1.21
C ARG A 271 8.55 -3.10 -2.09
N LEU A 272 7.81 -2.15 -2.62
CA LEU A 272 6.61 -2.37 -3.39
C LEU A 272 6.93 -2.40 -4.89
N ASP A 273 6.39 -3.41 -5.59
CA ASP A 273 6.45 -3.54 -7.05
C ASP A 273 5.08 -3.92 -7.60
N GLY A 274 4.78 -3.50 -8.82
CA GLY A 274 3.46 -3.73 -9.41
C GLY A 274 2.32 -2.96 -8.75
N ILE A 275 2.58 -1.79 -8.15
CA ILE A 275 1.55 -0.93 -7.52
C ILE A 275 0.41 -0.64 -8.54
N PRO A 276 -0.84 -1.02 -8.26
CA PRO A 276 -1.98 -0.69 -9.10
C PRO A 276 -2.20 0.82 -9.21
N ARG A 277 -2.84 1.27 -10.29
CA ARG A 277 -3.31 2.65 -10.39
C ARG A 277 -4.53 2.80 -9.49
N THR A 278 -4.72 3.97 -8.88
CA THR A 278 -5.97 4.24 -8.15
C THR A 278 -7.19 4.26 -9.09
N ASN A 279 -8.33 3.79 -8.59
CA ASN A 279 -9.66 3.93 -9.18
C ASN A 279 -10.35 5.23 -8.75
N VAL A 280 -9.77 5.95 -7.78
CA VAL A 280 -10.23 7.29 -7.39
C VAL A 280 -9.98 8.25 -8.55
N GLU A 281 -11.02 8.97 -8.95
CA GLU A 281 -10.90 10.08 -9.91
C GLU A 281 -10.43 11.33 -9.16
N TRP A 282 -9.39 11.97 -9.67
CA TRP A 282 -8.83 13.21 -9.13
C TRP A 282 -8.15 14.01 -10.26
N ASP A 283 -8.16 15.34 -10.16
CA ASP A 283 -7.42 16.18 -11.11
C ASP A 283 -5.95 16.36 -10.69
N THR A 284 -5.06 16.03 -11.62
CA THR A 284 -3.61 16.18 -11.44
C THR A 284 -3.15 17.65 -11.49
N MET A 285 -4.01 18.54 -11.99
CA MET A 285 -3.73 19.97 -12.10
C MET A 285 -4.36 20.80 -10.97
N ASP A 286 -5.04 20.15 -10.02
CA ASP A 286 -5.65 20.85 -8.89
C ASP A 286 -4.59 21.53 -8.02
N THR A 287 -4.82 22.80 -7.70
CA THR A 287 -4.00 23.57 -6.76
C THR A 287 -4.56 23.32 -5.36
N ALA A 288 -4.03 22.28 -4.72
CA ALA A 288 -4.43 21.87 -3.37
C ALA A 288 -3.88 22.85 -2.31
N ASP A 289 -4.61 23.91 -2.04
CA ASP A 289 -4.26 24.93 -1.03
C ASP A 289 -4.63 24.46 0.39
N PHE A 290 -3.76 24.74 1.37
CA PHE A 290 -4.02 24.45 2.78
C PHE A 290 -3.41 25.50 3.72
N GLU A 291 -4.20 25.97 4.69
CA GLU A 291 -3.82 27.03 5.65
C GLU A 291 -3.79 26.50 7.09
N PHE A 292 -2.69 26.79 7.81
CA PHE A 292 -2.61 26.59 9.26
C PHE A 292 -3.18 27.80 10.00
N ASP A 293 -4.48 27.79 10.28
CA ASP A 293 -5.20 28.85 11.00
C ASP A 293 -5.16 28.70 12.53
N VAL A 294 -3.99 28.33 13.08
CA VAL A 294 -3.81 28.11 14.52
C VAL A 294 -3.47 29.44 15.20
N GLU A 295 -4.27 29.88 16.17
CA GLU A 295 -3.90 31.03 17.01
C GLU A 295 -2.71 30.65 17.90
N ASP A 296 -1.60 31.40 17.77
CA ASP A 296 -0.45 31.38 18.68
C ASP A 296 -0.89 31.87 20.09
N GLY A 297 -1.61 31.04 20.83
CA GLY A 297 -2.16 31.44 22.13
C GLY A 297 -2.75 30.33 22.97
N GLU A 298 -3.17 29.21 22.37
CA GLU A 298 -3.60 28.05 23.15
C GLU A 298 -2.43 27.08 23.31
N ASP A 299 -1.69 27.29 24.41
CA ASP A 299 -1.10 26.18 25.14
C ASP A 299 -2.25 25.20 25.43
N VAL A 300 -2.41 24.19 24.58
CA VAL A 300 -3.17 22.99 24.93
C VAL A 300 -2.52 22.53 26.22
N VAL A 301 -3.20 22.79 27.34
CA VAL A 301 -2.79 22.40 28.68
C VAL A 301 -2.33 20.96 28.54
N GLY A 302 -1.02 20.76 28.72
CA GLY A 302 -0.44 19.45 28.79
C GLY A 302 -1.04 18.78 29.99
N ASP A 303 -2.12 18.03 29.78
CA ASP A 303 -2.32 16.82 30.56
C ASP A 303 -1.02 16.04 30.37
N GLU A 304 -0.26 15.88 31.46
CA GLU A 304 0.97 15.10 31.53
C GLU A 304 0.73 13.78 30.80
N ALA A 305 1.22 13.69 29.57
CA ALA A 305 1.15 12.48 28.78
C ALA A 305 2.11 11.49 29.43
N ASP A 306 1.62 10.30 29.79
CA ASP A 306 2.48 9.16 30.03
C ASP A 306 3.40 9.02 28.80
N GLU A 307 4.68 9.36 28.95
CA GLU A 307 5.69 9.10 27.93
C GLU A 307 5.64 7.59 27.66
N ALA A 308 5.27 7.21 26.43
CA ALA A 308 5.40 5.82 26.02
C ALA A 308 6.85 5.41 26.28
N PRO A 309 7.10 4.32 27.04
CA PRO A 309 8.46 3.93 27.38
C PRO A 309 9.26 3.71 26.09
N MET A 310 10.51 4.17 26.01
CA MET A 310 11.35 3.89 24.85
C MET A 310 11.68 2.40 24.78
N CYS A 311 11.83 1.87 23.57
CA CYS A 311 12.27 0.49 23.37
C CYS A 311 13.64 0.25 24.03
N GLU A 312 13.73 -0.76 24.88
CA GLU A 312 14.91 -1.07 25.69
C GLU A 312 16.02 -1.79 24.89
N ALA A 313 15.78 -2.18 23.64
CA ALA A 313 16.77 -2.86 22.80
C ALA A 313 17.83 -1.93 22.22
N GLU A 314 18.99 -2.52 21.88
CA GLU A 314 20.05 -1.87 21.11
C GLU A 314 19.96 -2.27 19.62
N THR A 315 20.20 -1.31 18.75
CA THR A 315 20.41 -1.54 17.32
C THR A 315 21.67 -2.37 17.07
N ASN A 316 21.82 -2.95 15.87
CA ASN A 316 23.05 -3.67 15.46
C ASN A 316 24.34 -2.83 15.58
N ALA A 317 24.22 -1.50 15.68
CA ALA A 317 25.34 -0.58 15.86
C ALA A 317 25.65 -0.27 17.35
N GLY A 318 24.97 -0.92 18.30
CA GLY A 318 25.13 -0.69 19.74
C GLY A 318 24.50 0.61 20.26
N ASN A 319 23.63 1.24 19.47
CA ASN A 319 22.89 2.45 19.89
C ASN A 319 21.49 2.07 20.40
N PRO A 320 20.91 2.80 21.37
CA PRO A 320 19.54 2.59 21.82
C PRO A 320 18.54 2.64 20.67
N CYS A 321 17.54 1.77 20.71
CA CYS A 321 16.47 1.76 19.71
C CYS A 321 15.70 3.09 19.77
N PRO A 322 15.53 3.80 18.64
CA PRO A 322 14.87 5.10 18.62
C PRO A 322 13.32 5.01 18.58
N ALA A 323 12.76 3.80 18.62
CA ALA A 323 11.32 3.57 18.54
C ALA A 323 10.71 3.43 19.93
N ASP A 324 9.43 3.77 20.04
CA ASP A 324 8.64 3.60 21.26
C ASP A 324 8.43 2.09 21.55
N ALA A 325 8.42 1.72 22.82
CA ALA A 325 8.13 0.36 23.27
C ALA A 325 6.63 0.12 23.19
N GLU A 326 6.23 -0.93 22.47
CA GLU A 326 4.83 -1.24 22.18
C GLU A 326 4.56 -2.77 22.20
N TYR A 327 5.54 -3.58 22.63
CA TYR A 327 5.45 -5.03 22.67
C TYR A 327 6.10 -5.64 23.93
N PRO A 328 5.46 -6.66 24.54
CA PRO A 328 4.08 -7.09 24.33
C PRO A 328 3.05 -6.04 24.83
N PRO A 329 1.78 -6.05 24.35
CA PRO A 329 0.81 -4.98 24.59
C PRO A 329 0.46 -4.72 26.06
N ASP A 330 0.72 -5.70 26.92
CA ASP A 330 0.51 -5.71 28.36
C ASP A 330 1.76 -5.33 29.16
N ALA A 331 2.94 -5.32 28.53
CA ALA A 331 4.22 -4.94 29.12
C ALA A 331 5.18 -4.37 28.07
N SER A 332 4.89 -3.16 27.59
CA SER A 332 5.67 -2.44 26.57
C SER A 332 7.13 -2.22 26.99
N ARG A 333 8.02 -3.12 26.56
CA ARG A 333 9.48 -2.98 26.74
C ARG A 333 10.24 -2.87 25.42
N TYR A 334 9.72 -3.48 24.37
CA TYR A 334 10.37 -3.52 23.07
C TYR A 334 9.45 -2.98 21.98
N CYS A 335 10.04 -2.39 20.94
CA CYS A 335 9.30 -2.05 19.73
C CYS A 335 9.12 -3.29 18.86
N TYR A 336 8.26 -3.17 17.85
CA TYR A 336 8.00 -4.23 16.87
C TYR A 336 9.27 -4.83 16.25
N ASN A 337 10.27 -4.01 15.92
CA ASN A 337 11.52 -4.47 15.30
C ASN A 337 12.34 -5.37 16.24
N HIS A 338 12.13 -5.26 17.55
CA HIS A 338 12.83 -6.00 18.59
C HIS A 338 11.95 -7.03 19.31
N ARG A 339 10.75 -7.34 18.79
CA ARG A 339 9.85 -8.37 19.35
C ARG A 339 10.51 -9.74 19.50
N HIS A 340 11.48 -10.04 18.64
CA HIS A 340 12.25 -11.29 18.67
C HIS A 340 13.04 -11.49 19.97
N LEU A 341 13.35 -10.40 20.69
CA LEU A 341 14.03 -10.46 21.99
C LEU A 341 13.10 -10.86 23.14
N VAL A 342 11.78 -10.81 22.93
CA VAL A 342 10.77 -11.25 23.92
C VAL A 342 10.51 -12.75 23.83
N ASP A 343 10.73 -13.35 22.65
CA ASP A 343 10.46 -14.77 22.40
C ASP A 343 11.66 -15.68 22.78
N GLU A 344 12.79 -15.11 23.22
CA GLU A 344 14.03 -15.81 23.59
C GLU A 344 14.23 -16.00 25.11
N ASP A 345 13.42 -15.33 25.94
CA ASP A 345 13.33 -15.51 27.41
C ASP A 345 12.19 -16.47 27.79
#